data_AF-A0A6G6SIL1-F1
#
_entry.id   AF-A0A6G6SIL1-F1
#
_cell.length_a   1.000
_cell.length_b   1.000
_cell.length_c   1.000
_cell.angle_alpha   90.00
_cell.angle_beta   90.00
_cell.angle_gamma   90.00
#
_symmetry.space_group_name_H-M   'P 1'
#
loop_
_entity.id
_entity.type
_entity.pdbx_description
1 polymer ?
#
loop_
_entity_poly.entity_id
_entity_poly.type
_entity_poly.pdbx_seq_one_letter_code
_entity_poly.pdbx_strand_id
1 'polypeptide(L)'
;MMKSSDNLKWLKESEHYLYENNGGDLFYLLETMYKMEKMNFRQFIYDASRGIGNVICEGSEYVLDMDLDDPADFQAVTFFIGDYESSTISPKNFVELMRVISKNYIKENPQDKDSVASSMSKLELRYL
;
A
#
# COMPACT_ATOMS: atom_id res chain seq x y z
N MET A 1 12.44 10.61 20.55
CA MET A 1 11.54 9.50 20.14
C MET A 1 10.12 10.03 20.17
N MET A 2 9.50 10.23 19.01
CA MET A 2 8.16 10.82 18.90
C MET A 2 7.15 9.67 18.79
N LYS A 3 6.08 9.74 19.60
CA LYS A 3 5.09 8.67 19.82
C LYS A 3 4.38 8.28 18.51
N SER A 4 4.31 6.97 18.23
CA SER A 4 3.92 6.41 16.93
C SER A 4 2.41 6.39 16.63
N SER A 5 1.52 6.78 17.55
CA SER A 5 0.07 6.75 17.31
C SER A 5 -0.52 8.05 16.76
N ASP A 6 0.08 9.21 17.05
CA ASP A 6 -0.43 10.51 16.58
C ASP A 6 -0.02 10.83 15.13
N ASN A 7 0.77 9.95 14.50
CA ASN A 7 1.53 10.23 13.26
C ASN A 7 0.94 9.60 11.98
N LEU A 8 -0.27 9.02 12.07
CA LEU A 8 -0.97 8.34 10.96
C LEU A 8 -2.27 9.02 10.55
N LYS A 9 -2.42 10.31 10.88
CA LYS A 9 -3.63 11.07 10.53
C LYS A 9 -3.97 11.00 9.04
N TRP A 10 -2.98 11.08 8.16
CA TRP A 10 -3.17 10.93 6.70
C TRP A 10 -3.74 9.56 6.31
N LEU A 11 -3.37 8.48 7.01
CA LEU A 11 -3.88 7.14 6.74
C LEU A 11 -5.32 7.02 7.25
N LYS A 12 -5.59 7.52 8.47
CA LYS A 12 -6.94 7.56 9.05
C LYS A 12 -7.91 8.42 8.25
N GLU A 13 -7.46 9.50 7.62
CA GLU A 13 -8.27 10.29 6.66
C GLU A 13 -8.75 9.45 5.46
N SER A 14 -8.11 8.32 5.17
CA SER A 14 -8.47 7.40 4.08
C SER A 14 -9.31 6.20 4.54
N GLU A 15 -9.43 5.96 5.86
CA GLU A 15 -9.96 4.72 6.45
C GLU A 15 -11.34 4.35 5.91
N HIS A 16 -12.32 5.25 6.02
CA HIS A 16 -13.68 5.01 5.56
C HIS A 16 -13.74 4.63 4.07
N TYR A 17 -13.03 5.38 3.22
CA TYR A 17 -12.98 5.12 1.79
C TYR A 17 -12.36 3.76 1.49
N LEU A 18 -11.26 3.39 2.16
CA LEU A 18 -10.62 2.10 1.96
C LEU A 18 -11.59 0.95 2.32
N TYR A 19 -12.25 1.01 3.47
CA TYR A 19 -13.19 -0.05 3.86
C TYR A 19 -14.37 -0.19 2.91
N GLU A 20 -14.92 0.92 2.39
CA GLU A 20 -16.03 0.87 1.41
C GLU A 20 -15.61 0.35 0.02
N ASN A 21 -14.30 0.37 -0.29
CA ASN A 21 -13.78 0.00 -1.61
C ASN A 21 -12.84 -1.24 -1.55
N ASN A 22 -13.12 -2.17 -0.64
CA ASN A 22 -12.39 -3.44 -0.45
C ASN A 22 -10.89 -3.26 -0.13
N GLY A 23 -10.50 -2.12 0.42
CA GLY A 23 -9.14 -1.77 0.81
C GLY A 23 -8.82 -1.98 2.28
N GLY A 24 -9.65 -2.74 3.02
CA GLY A 24 -9.48 -2.95 4.46
C GLY A 24 -8.15 -3.61 4.83
N ASP A 25 -7.72 -4.63 4.08
CA ASP A 25 -6.45 -5.31 4.32
C ASP A 25 -5.25 -4.41 3.98
N LEU A 26 -5.34 -3.61 2.93
CA LEU A 26 -4.33 -2.59 2.62
C LEU A 26 -4.19 -1.55 3.74
N PHE A 27 -5.32 -1.09 4.30
CA PHE A 27 -5.33 -0.19 5.44
C PHE A 27 -4.63 -0.82 6.65
N TYR A 28 -5.01 -2.06 6.98
CA TYR A 28 -4.44 -2.80 8.09
C TYR A 28 -2.92 -3.00 7.93
N LEU A 29 -2.46 -3.39 6.73
CA LEU A 29 -1.04 -3.58 6.45
C LEU A 29 -0.26 -2.28 6.61
N LEU A 30 -0.74 -1.17 6.03
CA LEU A 30 -0.07 0.14 6.18
C LEU A 30 -0.03 0.59 7.65
N GLU A 31 -1.11 0.40 8.40
CA GLU A 31 -1.15 0.76 9.82
C GLU A 31 -0.16 -0.10 10.63
N THR A 32 -0.11 -1.41 10.35
CA THR A 32 0.79 -2.37 11.00
C THR A 32 2.25 -2.07 10.67
N MET A 33 2.57 -1.83 9.40
CA MET A 33 3.91 -1.45 8.92
C MET A 33 4.46 -0.26 9.69
N TYR A 34 3.64 0.77 9.89
CA TYR A 34 4.02 1.97 10.63
C TYR A 34 4.12 1.73 12.14
N LYS A 35 3.18 1.00 12.74
CA LYS A 35 3.23 0.64 14.18
C LYS A 35 4.49 -0.15 14.53
N MET A 36 4.94 -1.00 13.61
CA MET A 36 6.15 -1.82 13.76
C MET A 36 7.42 -1.13 13.28
N GLU A 37 7.34 0.11 12.78
CA GLU A 37 8.45 0.88 12.23
C GLU A 37 9.26 0.12 11.16
N LYS A 38 8.60 -0.75 10.39
CA LYS A 38 9.25 -1.62 9.39
C LYS A 38 9.66 -0.87 8.14
N MET A 39 8.81 0.05 7.70
CA MET A 39 8.95 0.76 6.45
C MET A 39 8.13 2.07 6.49
N ASN A 40 8.56 3.07 5.73
CA ASN A 40 7.80 4.30 5.51
C ASN A 40 7.04 4.26 4.19
N PHE A 41 6.03 5.12 4.05
CA PHE A 41 5.17 5.13 2.86
C PHE A 41 5.90 5.44 1.55
N ARG A 42 7.00 6.23 1.56
CA ARG A 42 7.78 6.52 0.35
C ARG A 42 8.41 5.26 -0.22
N GLN A 43 8.98 4.43 0.65
CA GLN A 43 9.55 3.15 0.25
C GLN A 43 8.44 2.19 -0.18
N PHE A 44 7.33 2.13 0.56
CA PHE A 44 6.17 1.31 0.21
C PHE A 44 5.66 1.57 -1.21
N ILE A 45 5.38 2.84 -1.55
CA ILE A 45 4.87 3.18 -2.89
C ILE A 45 5.94 3.01 -3.97
N TYR A 46 7.21 3.22 -3.63
CA TYR A 46 8.31 2.98 -4.56
C TYR A 46 8.41 1.51 -4.95
N ASP A 47 8.35 0.59 -3.98
CA ASP A 47 8.39 -0.85 -4.23
C ASP A 47 7.13 -1.32 -4.96
N ALA A 48 5.95 -0.87 -4.52
CA ALA A 48 4.69 -1.16 -5.22
C ALA A 48 4.72 -0.69 -6.68
N SER A 49 5.30 0.48 -6.97
CA SER A 49 5.42 1.01 -8.34
C SER A 49 6.33 0.16 -9.24
N ARG A 50 7.15 -0.70 -8.65
CA ARG A 50 8.03 -1.66 -9.33
C ARG A 50 7.43 -3.06 -9.39
N GLY A 51 6.21 -3.23 -8.89
CA GLY A 51 5.52 -4.51 -8.81
C GLY A 51 5.98 -5.42 -7.68
N ILE A 52 6.64 -4.84 -6.66
CA ILE A 52 7.18 -5.59 -5.53
C ILE A 52 6.23 -5.40 -4.34
N GLY A 53 5.69 -6.50 -3.83
CA GLY A 53 4.87 -6.54 -2.64
C GLY A 53 5.68 -6.35 -1.37
N ASN A 54 5.11 -6.71 -0.22
CA ASN A 54 5.83 -6.56 1.04
C ASN A 54 5.39 -7.58 2.08
N VAL A 55 6.38 -8.10 2.82
CA VAL A 55 6.18 -8.87 4.04
C VAL A 55 6.45 -7.97 5.24
N ILE A 56 5.39 -7.49 5.90
CA ILE A 56 5.51 -6.57 7.04
C ILE A 56 5.93 -7.35 8.29
N CYS A 57 5.27 -8.47 8.52
CA CYS A 57 5.64 -9.49 9.50
C CYS A 57 5.08 -10.85 9.09
N GLU A 58 5.41 -11.89 9.84
CA GLU A 58 4.85 -13.23 9.63
C GLU A 58 3.32 -13.16 9.60
N GLY A 59 2.74 -13.72 8.54
CA GLY A 59 1.30 -13.67 8.28
C GLY A 59 0.75 -12.26 8.02
N SER A 60 1.54 -11.31 7.52
CA SER A 60 1.04 -9.98 7.13
C SER A 60 1.80 -9.47 5.93
N GLU A 61 1.26 -9.78 4.76
CA GLU A 61 1.92 -9.48 3.49
C GLU A 61 0.92 -9.21 2.38
N TYR A 62 1.41 -8.59 1.32
CA TYR A 62 0.69 -8.51 0.06
C TYR A 62 1.64 -8.83 -1.09
N VAL A 63 1.07 -9.41 -2.15
CA VAL A 63 1.78 -9.92 -3.31
C VAL A 63 1.40 -9.10 -4.53
N LEU A 64 2.43 -8.72 -5.30
CA LEU A 64 2.35 -8.08 -6.61
C LEU A 64 3.02 -8.96 -7.67
N ASP A 65 2.98 -8.50 -8.93
CA ASP A 65 3.39 -9.29 -10.08
C ASP A 65 4.87 -9.68 -10.10
N MET A 66 5.77 -8.88 -9.52
CA MET A 66 7.20 -9.26 -9.44
C MET A 66 7.52 -10.22 -8.30
N ASP A 67 6.55 -10.54 -7.44
CA ASP A 67 6.71 -11.57 -6.41
C ASP A 67 6.34 -12.97 -6.92
N LEU A 68 5.71 -13.05 -8.11
CA LEU A 68 5.34 -14.31 -8.75
C LEU A 68 6.50 -14.88 -9.59
N ASP A 69 6.50 -16.20 -9.78
CA ASP A 69 7.47 -16.87 -10.66
C ASP A 69 7.37 -16.38 -12.11
N ASP A 70 6.14 -16.17 -12.60
CA ASP A 70 5.84 -15.52 -13.88
C ASP A 70 4.94 -14.29 -13.65
N PRO A 71 5.42 -13.06 -13.90
CA PRO A 71 4.60 -11.86 -13.81
C PRO A 71 3.35 -11.87 -14.70
N ALA A 72 3.32 -12.68 -15.76
CA ALA A 72 2.15 -12.82 -16.62
C ALA A 72 0.97 -13.51 -15.91
N ASP A 73 1.22 -14.24 -14.82
CA ASP A 73 0.18 -14.89 -14.01
C ASP A 73 -0.51 -13.91 -13.05
N PHE A 74 -0.06 -12.66 -12.97
CA PHE A 74 -0.66 -11.67 -12.10
C PHE A 74 -2.06 -11.25 -12.57
N GLN A 75 -3.06 -11.63 -11.78
CA GLN A 75 -4.47 -11.29 -12.02
C GLN A 75 -5.05 -10.34 -10.96
N ALA A 76 -4.48 -10.33 -9.76
CA ALA A 76 -4.97 -9.57 -8.62
C ALA A 76 -3.84 -9.28 -7.62
N VAL A 77 -4.01 -8.20 -6.84
CA VAL A 77 -3.24 -7.98 -5.63
C VAL A 77 -3.83 -8.87 -4.54
N THR A 78 -3.00 -9.74 -3.98
CA THR A 78 -3.42 -10.70 -2.95
C THR A 78 -2.89 -10.26 -1.60
N PHE A 79 -3.76 -10.25 -0.59
CA PHE A 79 -3.42 -9.93 0.79
C PHE A 79 -3.47 -11.18 1.66
N PHE A 80 -2.48 -11.33 2.52
CA PHE A 80 -2.38 -12.41 3.49
C PHE A 80 -2.36 -11.82 4.90
N ILE A 81 -3.33 -12.21 5.72
CA ILE A 81 -3.49 -11.76 7.11
C ILE A 81 -3.64 -13.02 7.97
N GLY A 82 -2.70 -13.24 8.88
CA GLY A 82 -2.41 -14.56 9.42
C GLY A 82 -1.80 -15.50 8.37
N ASP A 83 -1.99 -16.80 8.55
CA ASP A 83 -1.41 -17.83 7.68
C ASP A 83 -2.28 -18.17 6.45
N TYR A 84 -3.15 -17.25 6.01
CA TYR A 84 -4.10 -17.49 4.93
C TYR A 84 -4.30 -16.27 4.02
N GLU A 85 -4.67 -16.53 2.78
CA GLU A 85 -5.17 -15.51 1.84
C GLU A 85 -6.46 -14.90 2.41
N SER A 86 -6.40 -13.61 2.75
CA SER A 86 -7.49 -12.87 3.38
C SER A 86 -8.43 -12.29 2.34
N SER A 87 -7.86 -11.58 1.36
CA SER A 87 -8.64 -10.95 0.29
C SER A 87 -7.79 -10.72 -0.96
N THR A 88 -8.48 -10.47 -2.06
CA THR A 88 -7.88 -10.05 -3.33
C THR A 88 -8.60 -8.83 -3.86
N ILE A 89 -7.85 -7.95 -4.53
CA ILE A 89 -8.42 -6.81 -5.27
C ILE A 89 -7.81 -6.74 -6.67
N SER A 90 -8.56 -6.16 -7.61
CA SER A 90 -8.02 -5.94 -8.95
C SER A 90 -6.85 -4.94 -8.92
N PRO A 91 -5.90 -5.05 -9.87
CA PRO A 91 -4.80 -4.09 -9.98
C PRO A 91 -5.31 -2.65 -10.09
N LYS A 92 -6.39 -2.44 -10.87
CA LYS A 92 -7.06 -1.14 -10.98
C LYS A 92 -7.56 -0.61 -9.62
N ASN A 93 -8.23 -1.45 -8.83
CA ASN A 93 -8.71 -1.03 -7.50
C ASN A 93 -7.52 -0.68 -6.59
N PHE A 94 -6.44 -1.46 -6.61
CA PHE A 94 -5.22 -1.14 -5.87
C PHE A 94 -4.66 0.24 -6.22
N VAL A 95 -4.58 0.57 -7.51
CA VAL A 95 -4.16 1.91 -7.96
C VAL A 95 -5.10 3.01 -7.46
N GLU A 96 -6.42 2.80 -7.50
CA GLU A 96 -7.42 3.76 -7.01
C GLU A 96 -7.28 4.03 -5.50
N LEU A 97 -7.12 2.98 -4.70
CA LEU A 97 -6.87 3.11 -3.26
C LEU A 97 -5.54 3.84 -3.01
N MET A 98 -4.47 3.47 -3.72
CA MET A 98 -3.16 4.10 -3.58
C MET A 98 -3.16 5.60 -3.93
N ARG A 99 -4.01 6.04 -4.88
CA ARG A 99 -4.18 7.48 -5.17
C ARG A 99 -4.73 8.24 -3.96
N VAL A 100 -5.76 7.71 -3.31
CA VAL A 100 -6.39 8.35 -2.14
C VAL A 100 -5.39 8.44 -1.00
N ILE A 101 -4.71 7.35 -0.72
CA ILE A 101 -3.69 7.26 0.32
C ILE A 101 -2.54 8.25 0.04
N SER A 102 -2.02 8.26 -1.19
CA SER A 102 -0.93 9.15 -1.60
C SER A 102 -1.30 10.62 -1.51
N LYS A 103 -2.53 10.98 -1.91
CA LYS A 103 -3.03 12.35 -1.78
C LYS A 103 -3.03 12.82 -0.33
N ASN A 104 -3.55 11.99 0.57
CA ASN A 104 -3.60 12.32 1.99
C ASN A 104 -2.19 12.35 2.62
N TYR A 105 -1.32 11.42 2.23
CA TYR A 105 0.08 11.42 2.67
C TYR A 105 0.82 12.70 2.27
N ILE A 106 0.72 13.12 1.00
CA ILE A 106 1.37 14.32 0.46
C ILE A 106 0.87 15.59 1.15
N LYS A 107 -0.41 15.67 1.49
CA LYS A 107 -0.99 16.81 2.21
C LYS A 107 -0.31 17.04 3.56
N GLU A 108 0.00 15.98 4.29
CA GLU A 108 0.71 16.03 5.58
C GLU A 108 2.24 16.02 5.42
N ASN A 109 2.76 15.59 4.26
CA ASN A 109 4.20 15.50 3.94
C ASN A 109 4.56 16.17 2.61
N PRO A 110 4.41 17.51 2.47
CA PRO A 110 4.61 18.19 1.19
C PRO A 110 6.02 18.04 0.62
N GLN A 111 7.03 17.85 1.47
CA GLN A 111 8.42 17.63 1.06
C GLN A 111 8.62 16.35 0.23
N ASP A 112 7.74 15.37 0.39
CA ASP A 112 7.84 14.07 -0.28
C ASP A 112 7.04 14.01 -1.58
N LYS A 113 6.30 15.09 -1.92
CA LYS A 113 5.36 15.18 -3.04
C LYS A 113 5.93 14.63 -4.34
N ASP A 114 7.08 15.13 -4.77
CA ASP A 114 7.63 14.77 -6.08
C ASP A 114 8.01 13.29 -6.13
N SER A 115 8.56 12.75 -5.03
CA SER A 115 8.92 11.33 -4.95
C SER A 115 7.68 10.43 -4.96
N VAL A 116 6.65 10.77 -4.17
CA VAL A 116 5.41 9.98 -4.10
C VAL A 116 4.62 10.09 -5.41
N ALA A 117 4.53 11.28 -6.01
CA ALA A 117 3.87 11.48 -7.29
C ALA A 117 4.58 10.70 -8.40
N SER A 118 5.91 10.71 -8.44
CA SER A 118 6.66 9.91 -9.42
C SER A 118 6.41 8.41 -9.26
N SER A 119 6.34 7.89 -8.04
CA SER A 119 6.04 6.48 -7.80
C SER A 119 4.59 6.15 -8.15
N MET A 120 3.65 7.02 -7.81
CA MET A 120 2.23 6.87 -8.16
C MET A 120 2.04 6.80 -9.69
N SER A 121 2.69 7.68 -10.46
CA SER A 121 2.61 7.63 -11.93
C SER A 121 3.20 6.34 -12.52
N LYS A 122 4.26 5.79 -11.92
CA LYS A 122 4.82 4.48 -12.33
C LYS A 122 3.89 3.33 -11.98
N LEU A 123 3.25 3.39 -10.82
CA LEU A 123 2.25 2.42 -10.38
C LEU A 123 1.04 2.42 -11.35
N GLU A 124 0.57 3.60 -11.75
CA GLU A 124 -0.49 3.75 -12.75
C GLU A 124 -0.08 3.15 -14.09
N LEU A 125 1.11 3.49 -14.61
CA LEU A 125 1.61 2.95 -15.87
C LEU A 125 1.72 1.42 -15.88
N ARG A 126 1.92 0.81 -14.71
CA ARG A 126 2.07 -0.64 -14.58
C ARG A 126 0.73 -1.37 -14.60
N TYR A 127 -0.31 -0.80 -13.98
CA TYR A 127 -1.54 -1.53 -13.64
C TYR A 127 -2.82 -0.95 -14.22
N LEU A 128 -2.74 0.16 -14.98
CA LEU A 128 -3.85 0.74 -15.74
C LEU A 128 -3.55 0.71 -17.25
#